data_AF-A0A1V6J3C7-F1
#
_entry.id   AF-A0A1V6J3C7-F1
#
_cell.length_a   1.000
_cell.length_b   1.000
_cell.length_c   1.000
_cell.angle_alpha   90.00
_cell.angle_beta   90.00
_cell.angle_gamma   90.00
#
_symmetry.space_group_name_H-M   'P 1'
#
loop_
_entity.id
_entity.type
_entity.pdbx_description
1 polymer ?
#
loop_
_entity_poly.entity_id
_entity_poly.type
_entity_poly.pdbx_seq_one_letter_code
_entity_poly.pdbx_strand_id
1 'polypeptide(L)'
;MKALPSIAFNEFRGTAGDVTARRTGGRTVLNGRAQHSHIKTPKQSERRASFGYITKQFKQLTAQQQIAWQKLAEAHRERALVGAEGAPLTAHNLFVCLNANRSLVGVPLTMDAPEQIHGSDAIAFDDIWITPDRILISGLRDADNPNARLVVKMSPGQGAGISKAWDKTVIIGDFETSDWGDLDLLEVYTKSFGVDVVPGEKYFLELYWIDEFSGYVSSKTYICFPATEGESAHGQTYSPRAQIKSDEVTGGDSSSEAISCEFELASGSKISVNEIEARRTSGYSAGVYLKADDSVDMNRFSSTRSYQWARGFEDTDVKFGVFCCEVYPSSWGNTIQLAGRGGLFQDHFMTFGTYMATR
;
A
#
# COMPACT_ATOMS: atom_id res chain seq x y z
N MET A 1 38.99 0.88 -53.48
CA MET A 1 37.80 1.73 -53.75
C MET A 1 36.67 1.21 -52.87
N LYS A 2 36.37 1.84 -51.73
CA LYS A 2 35.19 1.49 -50.92
C LYS A 2 33.99 2.18 -51.55
N ALA A 3 33.06 1.44 -52.11
CA ALA A 3 31.81 1.99 -52.62
C ALA A 3 31.04 2.62 -51.45
N LEU A 4 31.00 3.96 -51.40
CA LEU A 4 30.07 4.67 -50.54
C LEU A 4 28.67 4.45 -51.14
N PRO A 5 27.65 4.08 -50.34
CA PRO A 5 26.30 4.03 -50.84
C PRO A 5 25.91 5.41 -51.40
N SER A 6 25.15 5.41 -52.49
CA SER A 6 24.63 6.61 -53.15
C SER A 6 24.01 7.60 -52.14
N ILE A 7 24.24 8.90 -52.37
CA ILE A 7 23.65 10.04 -51.61
C ILE A 7 22.13 9.90 -51.44
N ALA A 8 21.45 9.21 -52.36
CA ALA A 8 20.01 8.96 -52.30
C ALA A 8 19.55 8.11 -51.09
N PHE A 9 20.44 7.40 -50.40
CA PHE A 9 20.11 6.60 -49.21
C PHE A 9 20.39 7.33 -47.87
N ASN A 10 21.01 8.52 -47.90
CA ASN A 10 21.31 9.29 -46.68
C ASN A 10 20.09 9.99 -46.09
N GLU A 11 18.99 10.09 -46.85
CA GLU A 11 17.77 10.81 -46.47
C GLU A 11 16.55 9.91 -46.23
N PHE A 12 16.73 8.58 -46.27
CA PHE A 12 15.63 7.64 -45.99
C PHE A 12 15.14 7.78 -44.53
N ARG A 13 14.04 8.51 -44.38
CA ARG A 13 13.25 8.62 -43.15
C ARG A 13 11.79 8.43 -43.52
N GLY A 14 11.05 7.74 -42.66
CA GLY A 14 9.63 7.51 -42.86
C GLY A 14 9.30 6.02 -42.93
N THR A 15 8.01 5.76 -43.16
CA THR A 15 7.43 4.42 -43.12
C THR A 15 6.88 4.08 -44.49
N ALA A 16 7.25 2.92 -45.03
CA ALA A 16 6.72 2.38 -46.26
C ALA A 16 6.28 0.92 -46.02
N GLY A 17 4.98 0.66 -46.16
CA GLY A 17 4.39 -0.64 -45.80
C GLY A 17 4.65 -0.99 -44.34
N ASP A 18 5.24 -2.18 -44.12
CA ASP A 18 5.59 -2.70 -42.80
C ASP A 18 7.02 -2.36 -42.36
N VAL A 19 7.70 -1.40 -43.00
CA VAL A 19 9.08 -1.03 -42.65
C VAL A 19 9.18 0.46 -42.33
N THR A 20 9.82 0.78 -41.20
CA THR A 20 10.15 2.14 -40.77
C THR A 20 11.66 2.35 -40.83
N ALA A 21 12.10 3.36 -41.59
CA ALA A 21 13.49 3.78 -41.65
C ALA A 21 13.75 4.91 -40.64
N ARG A 22 14.77 4.74 -39.78
CA ARG A 22 15.26 5.81 -38.88
C ARG A 22 16.78 5.88 -38.85
N ARG A 23 17.33 7.05 -38.53
CA ARG A 23 18.78 7.26 -38.38
C ARG A 23 19.16 7.22 -36.91
N THR A 24 20.16 6.40 -36.55
CA THR A 24 20.69 6.32 -35.19
C THR A 24 22.21 6.15 -35.26
N GLY A 25 22.96 7.04 -34.60
CA GLY A 25 24.44 6.96 -34.58
C GLY A 25 25.10 6.99 -35.96
N GLY A 26 24.59 7.79 -36.90
CA GLY A 26 25.15 7.91 -38.26
C GLY A 26 24.76 6.79 -39.24
N ARG A 27 24.07 5.74 -38.79
CA ARG A 27 23.58 4.62 -39.62
C ARG A 27 22.07 4.73 -39.87
N THR A 28 21.61 4.23 -41.02
CA THR A 28 20.18 4.04 -41.32
C THR A 28 19.77 2.64 -40.86
N VAL A 29 18.78 2.57 -39.97
CA VAL A 29 18.22 1.34 -39.41
C VAL A 29 16.80 1.17 -39.95
N LEU A 30 16.53 0.01 -40.54
CA LEU A 30 15.21 -0.40 -41.01
C LEU A 30 14.62 -1.36 -39.98
N ASN A 31 13.48 -0.99 -39.38
CA ASN A 31 12.75 -1.84 -38.45
C ASN A 31 11.39 -2.19 -39.02
N GLY A 32 10.91 -3.41 -38.73
CA GLY A 32 9.50 -3.74 -38.93
C GLY A 32 8.60 -2.76 -38.17
N ARG A 33 7.49 -2.35 -38.78
CA ARG A 33 6.49 -1.49 -38.15
C ARG A 33 5.95 -2.25 -36.93
N ALA A 34 6.06 -1.64 -35.75
CA ALA A 34 5.45 -2.18 -34.56
C ALA A 34 3.93 -2.24 -34.79
N GLN A 35 3.40 -3.46 -34.97
CA GLN A 35 1.97 -3.68 -35.00
C GLN A 35 1.51 -3.88 -33.56
N HIS A 36 0.58 -3.03 -33.11
CA HIS A 36 -0.03 -3.21 -31.80
C HIS A 36 -0.90 -4.47 -31.82
N SER A 37 -0.80 -5.30 -30.79
CA SER A 37 -1.68 -6.45 -30.61
C SER A 37 -3.14 -6.01 -30.68
N HIS A 38 -3.95 -6.73 -31.45
CA HIS A 38 -5.39 -6.47 -31.55
C HIS A 38 -6.17 -7.02 -30.35
N ILE A 39 -5.50 -7.76 -29.46
CA ILE A 39 -6.08 -8.36 -28.26
C ILE A 39 -6.20 -7.27 -27.20
N LYS A 40 -7.44 -6.96 -26.81
CA LYS A 40 -7.77 -6.02 -25.73
C LYS A 40 -8.10 -6.80 -24.47
N THR A 41 -7.44 -6.49 -23.37
CA THR A 41 -7.81 -7.08 -22.08
C THR A 41 -9.08 -6.41 -21.53
N PRO A 42 -9.89 -7.09 -20.69
CA PRO A 42 -11.07 -6.50 -20.05
C PRO A 42 -10.74 -5.19 -19.32
N LYS A 43 -9.66 -5.17 -18.52
CA LYS A 43 -9.16 -3.96 -17.84
C LYS A 43 -8.85 -2.82 -18.80
N GLN A 44 -8.25 -3.09 -19.97
CA GLN A 44 -8.00 -2.06 -20.99
C GLN A 44 -9.31 -1.51 -21.57
N SER A 45 -10.32 -2.35 -21.74
CA SER A 45 -11.65 -1.94 -22.22
C SER A 45 -12.35 -1.03 -21.21
N GLU A 46 -12.38 -1.44 -19.94
CA GLU A 46 -12.96 -0.66 -18.83
C GLU A 46 -12.29 0.71 -18.69
N ARG A 47 -10.95 0.76 -18.70
CA ARG A 47 -10.20 2.02 -18.62
C ARG A 47 -10.53 2.96 -19.77
N ARG A 48 -10.64 2.44 -21.00
CA ARG A 48 -11.05 3.24 -22.17
C ARG A 48 -12.49 3.73 -22.06
N ALA A 49 -13.39 2.90 -21.55
CA ALA A 49 -14.78 3.27 -21.34
C ALA A 49 -14.91 4.38 -20.28
N SER A 50 -14.23 4.24 -19.13
CA SER A 50 -14.18 5.26 -18.08
C SER A 50 -13.61 6.59 -18.61
N PHE A 51 -12.48 6.55 -19.31
CA PHE A 51 -11.89 7.74 -19.91
C PHE A 51 -12.84 8.44 -20.90
N GLY A 52 -13.50 7.66 -21.76
CA GLY A 52 -14.48 8.18 -22.72
C GLY A 52 -15.74 8.74 -22.05
N TYR A 53 -16.16 8.16 -20.93
CA TYR A 53 -17.27 8.67 -20.12
C TYR A 53 -16.91 10.00 -19.46
N ILE A 54 -15.77 10.07 -18.75
CA ILE A 54 -15.29 11.30 -18.09
C ILE A 54 -15.16 12.44 -19.11
N THR A 55 -14.54 12.19 -20.27
CA THR A 55 -14.39 13.20 -21.33
C THR A 55 -15.74 13.78 -21.78
N LYS A 56 -16.80 12.96 -21.82
CA LYS A 56 -18.15 13.44 -22.19
C LYS A 56 -18.77 14.31 -21.09
N GLN A 57 -18.50 13.99 -19.82
CA GLN A 57 -19.05 14.72 -18.67
C GLN A 57 -18.57 16.18 -18.62
N PHE A 58 -17.34 16.47 -19.06
CA PHE A 58 -16.84 17.85 -19.11
C PHE A 58 -17.76 18.79 -19.91
N LYS A 59 -18.38 18.30 -20.99
CA LYS A 59 -19.29 19.08 -21.83
C LYS A 59 -20.64 19.37 -21.16
N GLN A 60 -20.97 18.65 -20.09
CA GLN A 60 -22.20 18.81 -19.32
C GLN A 60 -22.03 19.76 -18.12
N LEU A 61 -20.79 20.21 -17.85
CA LEU A 61 -20.52 21.17 -16.79
C LEU A 61 -21.22 22.50 -17.07
N THR A 62 -21.73 23.11 -16.01
CA THR A 62 -22.24 24.47 -16.04
C THR A 62 -21.11 25.47 -16.32
N ALA A 63 -21.46 26.68 -16.79
CA ALA A 63 -20.48 27.74 -17.00
C ALA A 63 -19.68 28.07 -15.72
N GLN A 64 -20.33 28.03 -14.55
CA GLN A 64 -19.68 28.28 -13.27
C GLN A 64 -18.66 27.19 -12.92
N GLN A 65 -19.01 25.91 -13.14
CA GLN A 65 -18.09 24.78 -12.94
C GLN A 65 -16.90 24.87 -13.89
N GLN A 66 -17.12 25.17 -15.18
CA GLN A 66 -16.03 25.33 -16.14
C GLN A 66 -15.06 26.45 -15.74
N ILE A 67 -15.58 27.58 -15.24
CA ILE A 67 -14.75 28.67 -14.70
C ILE A 67 -13.95 28.21 -13.48
N ALA A 68 -14.55 27.43 -12.57
CA ALA A 68 -13.85 26.91 -11.40
C ALA A 68 -12.69 25.99 -11.82
N TRP A 69 -12.93 25.06 -12.76
CA TRP A 69 -11.88 24.20 -13.31
C TRP A 69 -10.78 24.97 -14.05
N GLN A 70 -11.14 26.04 -14.75
CA GLN A 70 -10.17 26.91 -15.42
C GLN A 70 -9.27 27.63 -14.42
N LYS A 71 -9.85 28.20 -13.35
CA LYS A 71 -9.08 28.82 -12.26
C LYS A 71 -8.14 27.84 -11.59
N LEU A 72 -8.62 26.63 -11.31
CA LEU A 72 -7.80 25.59 -10.71
C LEU A 72 -6.62 25.19 -11.62
N ALA A 73 -6.88 25.02 -12.93
CA ALA A 73 -5.83 24.67 -13.88
C ALA A 73 -4.78 25.76 -14.09
N GLU A 74 -5.17 27.03 -14.00
CA GLU A 74 -4.25 28.17 -14.04
C GLU A 74 -3.34 28.24 -12.82
N ALA A 75 -3.88 27.89 -11.64
CA ALA A 75 -3.16 27.86 -10.38
C ALA A 75 -2.16 26.68 -10.30
N HIS A 76 -2.50 25.51 -10.85
CA HIS A 76 -1.68 24.30 -10.76
C HIS A 76 -0.82 24.10 -12.02
N ARG A 77 0.37 24.73 -12.01
CA ARG A 77 1.42 24.56 -13.05
C ARG A 77 2.48 23.52 -12.70
N GLU A 78 2.20 22.65 -11.74
CA GLU A 78 3.19 21.69 -11.24
C GLU A 78 3.55 20.62 -12.27
N ARG A 79 4.84 20.28 -12.31
CA ARG A 79 5.43 19.33 -13.25
C ARG A 79 4.79 17.94 -13.20
N ALA A 80 4.28 17.52 -12.03
CA ALA A 80 3.62 16.24 -11.82
C ALA A 80 2.32 16.10 -12.64
N LEU A 81 1.59 17.21 -12.82
CA LEU A 81 0.38 17.27 -13.63
C LEU A 81 0.67 17.63 -15.09
N VAL A 82 1.70 18.44 -15.33
CA VAL A 82 1.91 19.16 -16.59
C VAL A 82 2.88 18.46 -17.56
N GLY A 83 3.60 17.41 -17.13
CA GLY A 83 4.64 16.81 -17.96
C GLY A 83 5.85 17.74 -18.13
N ALA A 84 6.84 17.28 -18.90
CA ALA A 84 8.21 17.78 -18.83
C ALA A 84 8.44 19.26 -19.22
N GLU A 85 7.44 19.95 -19.80
CA GLU A 85 7.60 21.30 -20.39
C GLU A 85 6.75 22.41 -19.76
N GLY A 86 6.09 22.19 -18.61
CA GLY A 86 5.54 23.30 -17.80
C GLY A 86 4.41 24.13 -18.42
N ALA A 87 3.80 23.67 -19.52
CA ALA A 87 2.65 24.33 -20.16
C ALA A 87 1.37 24.12 -19.33
N PRO A 88 0.69 25.18 -18.85
CA PRO A 88 -0.49 25.04 -18.00
C PRO A 88 -1.55 24.13 -18.63
N LEU A 89 -2.08 23.19 -17.84
CA LEU A 89 -3.17 22.32 -18.30
C LEU A 89 -4.41 23.17 -18.61
N THR A 90 -5.20 22.75 -19.61
CA THR A 90 -6.53 23.31 -19.81
C THR A 90 -7.49 22.76 -18.75
N ALA A 91 -8.58 23.49 -18.47
CA ALA A 91 -9.66 23.00 -17.59
C ALA A 91 -10.12 21.58 -17.94
N HIS A 92 -10.27 21.30 -19.25
CA HIS A 92 -10.65 19.97 -19.74
C HIS A 92 -9.61 18.90 -19.36
N ASN A 93 -8.32 19.17 -19.61
CA ASN A 93 -7.28 18.18 -19.35
C ASN A 93 -7.10 17.93 -17.85
N LEU A 94 -7.20 18.99 -17.02
CA LEU A 94 -7.18 18.84 -15.58
C LEU A 94 -8.39 18.02 -15.10
N PHE A 95 -9.60 18.37 -15.53
CA PHE A 95 -10.83 17.64 -15.20
C PHE A 95 -10.71 16.15 -15.53
N VAL A 96 -10.25 15.83 -16.74
CA VAL A 96 -10.10 14.44 -17.18
C VAL A 96 -9.01 13.72 -16.38
N CYS A 97 -7.87 14.36 -16.13
CA CYS A 97 -6.76 13.77 -15.38
C CYS A 97 -7.19 13.41 -13.94
N LEU A 98 -7.71 14.38 -13.21
CA LEU A 98 -8.12 14.21 -11.82
C LEU A 98 -9.25 13.17 -11.68
N ASN A 99 -10.28 13.25 -12.53
CA ASN A 99 -11.37 12.27 -12.47
C ASN A 99 -10.96 10.87 -12.94
N ALA A 100 -9.98 10.74 -13.85
CA ALA A 100 -9.45 9.44 -14.23
C ALA A 100 -8.69 8.79 -13.08
N ASN A 101 -7.97 9.58 -12.28
CA ASN A 101 -7.28 9.13 -11.08
C ASN A 101 -8.27 8.76 -9.96
N ARG A 102 -9.34 9.55 -9.75
CA ARG A 102 -10.44 9.17 -8.84
C ARG A 102 -11.05 7.83 -9.24
N SER A 103 -11.37 7.66 -10.52
CA SER A 103 -11.85 6.39 -11.07
C SER A 103 -10.80 5.26 -10.98
N LEU A 104 -9.52 5.57 -10.80
CA LEU A 104 -8.47 4.57 -10.57
C LEU A 104 -8.66 3.84 -9.26
N VAL A 105 -8.95 4.60 -8.20
CA VAL A 105 -9.13 4.16 -6.82
C VAL A 105 -10.61 3.92 -6.48
N GLY A 106 -11.46 3.71 -7.50
CA GLY A 106 -12.88 3.39 -7.30
C GLY A 106 -13.77 4.56 -6.87
N VAL A 107 -13.25 5.78 -6.83
CA VAL A 107 -14.02 6.97 -6.43
C VAL A 107 -14.78 7.55 -7.63
N PRO A 108 -16.07 7.88 -7.49
CA PRO A 108 -16.86 8.51 -8.55
C PRO A 108 -16.24 9.83 -9.03
N LEU A 109 -16.48 10.20 -10.29
CA LEU A 109 -16.05 11.51 -10.79
C LEU A 109 -16.77 12.65 -10.05
N THR A 110 -16.10 13.78 -9.91
CA THR A 110 -16.67 15.03 -9.41
C THR A 110 -16.89 16.01 -10.56
N MET A 111 -18.03 16.70 -10.53
CA MET A 111 -18.35 17.78 -11.46
C MET A 111 -17.78 19.11 -10.98
N ASP A 112 -17.67 19.28 -9.66
CA ASP A 112 -17.14 20.47 -9.05
C ASP A 112 -15.62 20.36 -8.90
N ALA A 113 -14.93 21.46 -9.21
CA ALA A 113 -13.50 21.56 -9.02
C ALA A 113 -13.19 21.57 -7.52
N PRO A 114 -12.19 20.79 -7.05
CA PRO A 114 -11.77 20.86 -5.66
C PRO A 114 -11.21 22.26 -5.35
N GLU A 115 -11.41 22.73 -4.11
CA GLU A 115 -10.97 24.07 -3.70
C GLU A 115 -9.44 24.22 -3.75
N GLN A 116 -8.74 23.14 -3.39
CA GLN A 116 -7.30 23.03 -3.44
C GLN A 116 -6.91 21.63 -3.91
N ILE A 117 -5.76 21.56 -4.54
CA ILE A 117 -5.09 20.30 -4.79
C ILE A 117 -3.95 20.17 -3.79
N HIS A 118 -3.99 19.12 -2.96
CA HIS A 118 -2.93 18.82 -2.02
C HIS A 118 -1.88 17.95 -2.70
N GLY A 119 -0.67 18.48 -2.82
CA GLY A 119 0.49 17.66 -3.16
C GLY A 119 0.94 16.88 -1.94
N SER A 120 0.93 15.56 -2.01
CA SER A 120 1.67 14.73 -1.05
C SER A 120 3.13 14.61 -1.50
N ASP A 121 4.04 14.48 -0.55
CA ASP A 121 5.46 14.25 -0.82
C ASP A 121 5.71 12.86 -1.46
N ALA A 122 6.96 12.64 -1.87
CA ALA A 122 7.40 11.35 -2.37
C ALA A 122 7.23 10.26 -1.31
N ILE A 123 7.11 9.01 -1.76
CA ILE A 123 6.95 7.87 -0.87
C ILE A 123 8.25 7.65 -0.10
N ALA A 124 8.17 7.67 1.22
CA ALA A 124 9.27 7.34 2.11
C ALA A 124 8.97 6.02 2.84
N PHE A 125 9.96 5.14 2.87
CA PHE A 125 9.92 3.85 3.56
C PHE A 125 11.34 3.49 3.99
N ASP A 126 11.49 2.55 4.93
CA ASP A 126 12.78 2.22 5.52
C ASP A 126 13.52 1.15 4.70
N ASP A 127 12.84 0.07 4.33
CA ASP A 127 13.44 -1.02 3.54
C ASP A 127 12.39 -1.82 2.75
N ILE A 128 12.83 -2.66 1.80
CA ILE A 128 12.00 -3.52 0.97
C ILE A 128 12.56 -4.95 0.88
N TRP A 129 11.68 -5.93 1.02
CA TRP A 129 11.96 -7.35 0.75
C TRP A 129 11.30 -7.74 -0.55
N ILE A 130 12.07 -8.40 -1.41
CA ILE A 130 11.56 -9.04 -2.62
C ILE A 130 12.19 -10.44 -2.62
N THR A 131 11.44 -11.42 -2.13
CA THR A 131 11.86 -12.81 -1.96
C THR A 131 10.72 -13.73 -2.42
N PRO A 132 10.98 -15.03 -2.67
CA PRO A 132 9.94 -16.01 -3.00
C PRO A 132 8.77 -16.00 -2.01
N ASP A 133 9.09 -15.85 -0.72
CA ASP A 133 8.12 -15.94 0.37
C ASP A 133 7.57 -14.57 0.80
N ARG A 134 8.08 -13.45 0.25
CA ARG A 134 7.58 -12.11 0.59
C ARG A 134 7.92 -11.01 -0.42
N ILE A 135 6.94 -10.15 -0.68
CA ILE A 135 7.19 -8.80 -1.20
C ILE A 135 6.68 -7.83 -0.15
N LEU A 136 7.57 -7.12 0.55
CA LEU A 136 7.20 -6.26 1.68
C LEU A 136 7.90 -4.91 1.59
N ILE A 137 7.14 -3.84 1.69
CA ILE A 137 7.67 -2.51 2.00
C ILE A 137 7.54 -2.31 3.51
N SER A 138 8.62 -1.96 4.20
CA SER A 138 8.62 -1.72 5.64
C SER A 138 8.85 -0.26 5.99
N GLY A 139 8.34 0.15 7.16
CA GLY A 139 8.51 1.51 7.65
C GLY A 139 7.96 2.59 6.70
N LEU A 140 6.97 2.23 5.88
CA LEU A 140 6.23 3.16 5.04
C LEU A 140 5.68 4.28 5.90
N ARG A 141 6.02 5.52 5.54
CA ARG A 141 5.51 6.71 6.22
C ARG A 141 4.10 7.00 5.70
N ASP A 142 3.21 7.35 6.63
CA ASP A 142 1.86 7.79 6.29
C ASP A 142 1.91 9.04 5.40
N ALA A 143 0.93 9.17 4.53
CA ALA A 143 0.76 10.39 3.75
C ALA A 143 0.35 11.55 4.68
N ASP A 144 0.85 12.76 4.39
CA ASP A 144 0.40 13.97 5.10
C ASP A 144 -1.11 14.25 4.90
N ASN A 145 -1.65 13.79 3.76
CA ASN A 145 -3.06 13.91 3.44
C ASN A 145 -3.82 12.65 3.89
N PRO A 146 -4.78 12.75 4.82
CA PRO A 146 -5.55 11.59 5.30
C PRO A 146 -6.44 10.96 4.22
N ASN A 147 -6.72 11.67 3.13
CA ASN A 147 -7.49 11.19 1.99
C ASN A 147 -6.61 10.54 0.90
N ALA A 148 -5.32 10.35 1.19
CA ALA A 148 -4.39 9.76 0.23
C ALA A 148 -4.45 8.23 0.26
N ARG A 149 -4.49 7.63 -0.93
CA ARG A 149 -4.39 6.18 -1.14
C ARG A 149 -3.10 5.87 -1.87
N LEU A 150 -2.31 4.93 -1.37
CA LEU A 150 -1.09 4.48 -2.02
C LEU A 150 -1.47 3.65 -3.23
N VAL A 151 -0.92 3.96 -4.40
CA VAL A 151 -1.02 3.11 -5.58
C VAL A 151 0.32 2.45 -5.83
N VAL A 152 0.29 1.13 -5.98
CA VAL A 152 1.47 0.31 -6.26
C VAL A 152 1.38 -0.25 -7.66
N LYS A 153 2.39 0.08 -8.48
CA LYS A 153 2.63 -0.56 -9.77
C LYS A 153 3.88 -1.41 -9.68
N MET A 154 3.84 -2.59 -10.27
CA MET A 154 4.95 -3.53 -10.27
C MET A 154 5.08 -4.19 -11.63
N SER A 155 6.29 -4.63 -11.99
CA SER A 155 6.54 -5.48 -13.15
C SER A 155 6.62 -6.96 -12.71
N PRO A 156 6.38 -7.92 -13.62
CA PRO A 156 6.87 -9.27 -13.39
C PRO A 156 8.40 -9.27 -13.35
N GLY A 157 9.00 -10.38 -12.89
CA GLY A 157 10.45 -10.55 -12.87
C GLY A 157 11.10 -10.26 -14.23
N GLN A 158 12.20 -9.52 -14.20
CA GLN A 158 12.98 -9.14 -15.36
C GLN A 158 14.39 -9.71 -15.22
N GLY A 159 14.97 -10.20 -16.32
CA GLY A 159 16.35 -10.70 -16.27
C GLY A 159 17.34 -9.68 -15.71
N ALA A 160 18.35 -10.15 -14.97
CA ALA A 160 19.30 -9.32 -14.24
C ALA A 160 20.00 -8.23 -15.07
N GLY A 161 20.17 -8.44 -16.38
CA GLY A 161 20.76 -7.48 -17.31
C GLY A 161 19.85 -6.30 -17.70
N ILE A 162 18.57 -6.33 -17.34
CA ILE A 162 17.61 -5.25 -17.65
C ILE A 162 17.77 -4.14 -16.60
N SER A 163 17.98 -2.91 -17.07
CA SER A 163 18.16 -1.73 -16.20
C SER A 163 17.00 -0.75 -16.22
N LYS A 164 16.04 -0.92 -17.14
CA LYS A 164 14.84 -0.09 -17.27
C LYS A 164 13.68 -0.96 -17.77
N ALA A 165 12.64 -1.09 -16.94
CA ALA A 165 11.41 -1.79 -17.31
C ALA A 165 10.15 -1.20 -16.63
N TRP A 166 10.21 0.06 -16.19
CA TRP A 166 9.05 0.73 -15.60
C TRP A 166 7.85 0.86 -16.56
N ASP A 167 8.11 0.85 -17.87
CA ASP A 167 7.11 0.76 -18.93
C ASP A 167 6.33 -0.57 -18.94
N LYS A 168 6.84 -1.61 -18.25
CA LYS A 168 6.18 -2.90 -18.08
C LYS A 168 5.41 -3.01 -16.76
N THR A 169 5.40 -1.96 -15.93
CA THR A 169 4.72 -2.00 -14.65
C THR A 169 3.20 -1.85 -14.83
N VAL A 170 2.45 -2.67 -14.11
CA VAL A 170 0.98 -2.60 -14.04
C VAL A 170 0.55 -2.35 -12.60
N ILE A 171 -0.61 -1.72 -12.42
CA ILE A 171 -1.20 -1.53 -11.08
C ILE A 171 -1.56 -2.91 -10.52
N ILE A 172 -0.97 -3.25 -9.38
CA ILE A 172 -1.25 -4.49 -8.65
C ILE A 172 -2.20 -4.27 -7.47
N GLY A 173 -2.25 -3.05 -6.93
CA GLY A 173 -3.16 -2.70 -5.85
C GLY A 173 -3.11 -1.22 -5.48
N ASP A 174 -4.10 -0.83 -4.67
CA ASP A 174 -4.25 0.46 -4.04
C ASP A 174 -4.64 0.29 -2.57
N PHE A 175 -3.99 1.05 -1.67
CA PHE A 175 -4.02 0.82 -0.22
C PHE A 175 -4.31 2.12 0.52
N GLU A 176 -5.24 2.09 1.46
CA GLU A 176 -5.58 3.25 2.31
C GLU A 176 -4.60 3.42 3.47
N THR A 177 -4.18 2.30 4.05
CA THR A 177 -3.29 2.27 5.20
C THR A 177 -2.24 1.18 5.04
N SER A 178 -1.20 1.26 5.87
CA SER A 178 -0.24 0.19 6.08
C SER A 178 -0.45 -0.44 7.45
N ASP A 179 0.05 -1.65 7.64
CA ASP A 179 0.10 -2.29 8.94
C ASP A 179 1.34 -1.79 9.69
N TRP A 180 1.22 -0.66 10.40
CA TRP A 180 2.34 -0.03 11.13
C TRP A 180 3.56 0.26 10.24
N GLY A 181 3.32 0.77 9.04
CA GLY A 181 4.37 1.01 8.05
C GLY A 181 4.75 -0.23 7.24
N ASP A 182 4.22 -1.40 7.54
CA ASP A 182 4.45 -2.61 6.76
C ASP A 182 3.34 -2.80 5.73
N LEU A 183 3.73 -3.05 4.48
CA LEU A 183 2.83 -3.30 3.36
C LEU A 183 3.25 -4.56 2.62
N ASP A 184 2.55 -5.65 2.87
CA ASP A 184 2.74 -6.92 2.16
C ASP A 184 2.03 -6.88 0.80
N LEU A 185 2.81 -7.18 -0.24
CA LEU A 185 2.42 -7.13 -1.63
C LEU A 185 2.46 -8.50 -2.30
N LEU A 186 2.86 -9.58 -1.60
CA LEU A 186 3.07 -10.88 -2.21
C LEU A 186 1.77 -11.42 -2.82
N GLU A 187 0.68 -11.41 -2.04
CA GLU A 187 -0.60 -11.95 -2.49
C GLU A 187 -1.13 -11.19 -3.72
N VAL A 188 -1.12 -9.85 -3.67
CA VAL A 188 -1.60 -9.00 -4.77
C VAL A 188 -0.70 -9.11 -6.01
N TYR A 189 0.60 -9.32 -5.84
CA TYR A 189 1.54 -9.60 -6.91
C TYR A 189 1.21 -10.94 -7.59
N THR A 190 1.11 -12.02 -6.82
CA THR A 190 0.85 -13.37 -7.33
C THR A 190 -0.51 -13.43 -8.03
N LYS A 191 -1.53 -12.76 -7.48
CA LYS A 191 -2.85 -12.62 -8.13
C LYS A 191 -2.78 -11.86 -9.45
N SER A 192 -1.89 -10.88 -9.57
CA SER A 192 -1.77 -10.03 -10.76
C SER A 192 -1.00 -10.68 -11.89
N PHE A 193 0.03 -11.47 -11.60
CA PHE A 193 0.91 -12.07 -12.62
C PHE A 193 0.81 -13.59 -12.75
N GLY A 194 0.34 -14.29 -11.72
CA GLY A 194 0.25 -15.76 -11.71
C GLY A 194 1.61 -16.46 -11.79
N VAL A 195 2.69 -15.77 -11.40
CA VAL A 195 4.06 -16.30 -11.39
C VAL A 195 4.71 -15.92 -10.07
N ASP A 196 5.54 -16.83 -9.55
CA ASP A 196 6.25 -16.62 -8.30
C ASP A 196 7.41 -15.64 -8.45
N VAL A 197 7.95 -15.18 -7.32
CA VAL A 197 9.16 -14.37 -7.29
C VAL A 197 10.39 -15.26 -7.48
N VAL A 198 11.27 -14.88 -8.40
CA VAL A 198 12.46 -15.66 -8.77
C VAL A 198 13.72 -14.93 -8.30
N PRO A 199 14.51 -15.52 -7.39
CA PRO A 199 15.77 -14.92 -6.93
C PRO A 199 16.71 -14.57 -8.09
N GLY A 200 17.35 -13.40 -8.01
CA GLY A 200 18.24 -12.87 -9.03
C GLY A 200 17.55 -12.13 -10.19
N GLU A 201 16.23 -12.29 -10.38
CA GLU A 201 15.47 -11.42 -11.28
C GLU A 201 15.22 -10.05 -10.66
N LYS A 202 15.16 -9.01 -11.49
CA LYS A 202 14.88 -7.64 -11.08
C LYS A 202 13.40 -7.33 -11.15
N TYR A 203 12.94 -6.63 -10.13
CA TYR A 203 11.56 -6.17 -10.02
C TYR A 203 11.55 -4.65 -10.01
N PHE A 204 10.67 -4.08 -10.82
CA PHE A 204 10.51 -2.64 -10.96
C PHE A 204 9.19 -2.22 -10.32
N LEU A 205 9.24 -1.27 -9.39
CA LEU A 205 8.05 -0.72 -8.76
C LEU A 205 7.93 0.78 -9.05
N GLU A 206 6.70 1.25 -9.19
CA GLU A 206 6.34 2.67 -9.13
C GLU A 206 5.32 2.85 -8.01
N LEU A 207 5.62 3.73 -7.06
CA LEU A 207 4.76 4.04 -5.92
C LEU A 207 4.37 5.51 -5.96
N TYR A 208 3.12 5.83 -5.67
CA TYR A 208 2.64 7.21 -5.54
C TYR A 208 1.33 7.27 -4.76
N TRP A 209 1.09 8.38 -4.09
CA TRP A 209 -0.17 8.68 -3.41
C TRP A 209 -1.17 9.26 -4.43
N ILE A 210 -2.44 8.87 -4.31
CA ILE A 210 -3.57 9.55 -4.94
C ILE A 210 -4.43 10.16 -3.84
N ASP A 211 -4.62 11.47 -3.86
CA ASP A 211 -5.67 12.12 -3.07
C ASP A 211 -7.04 11.73 -3.64
N GLU A 212 -7.85 10.99 -2.91
CA GLU A 212 -9.13 10.49 -3.39
C GLU A 212 -10.16 11.62 -3.60
N PHE A 213 -10.01 12.74 -2.89
CA PHE A 213 -10.89 13.90 -3.00
C PHE A 213 -10.56 14.73 -4.25
N SER A 214 -9.31 15.10 -4.47
CA SER A 214 -8.97 15.88 -5.66
C SER A 214 -8.68 15.02 -6.89
N GLY A 215 -8.25 13.77 -6.73
CA GLY A 215 -7.68 12.94 -7.80
C GLY A 215 -6.22 13.27 -8.12
N TYR A 216 -5.55 14.09 -7.31
CA TYR A 216 -4.15 14.44 -7.55
C TYR A 216 -3.21 13.28 -7.24
N VAL A 217 -2.11 13.22 -7.98
CA VAL A 217 -1.07 12.19 -7.85
C VAL A 217 0.21 12.84 -7.34
N SER A 218 0.78 12.29 -6.27
CA SER A 218 2.06 12.74 -5.72
C SER A 218 3.24 12.48 -6.66
N SER A 219 4.43 12.94 -6.25
CA SER A 219 5.67 12.54 -6.92
C SER A 219 5.86 11.03 -6.88
N LYS A 220 6.13 10.44 -8.05
CA LYS A 220 6.35 9.00 -8.19
C LYS A 220 7.71 8.59 -7.65
N THR A 221 7.71 7.53 -6.85
CA THR A 221 8.91 6.87 -6.35
C THR A 221 9.17 5.63 -7.20
N TYR A 222 10.37 5.55 -7.78
CA TYR A 222 10.76 4.48 -8.69
C TYR A 222 11.78 3.58 -8.00
N ILE A 223 11.48 2.29 -7.91
CA ILE A 223 12.31 1.30 -7.22
C ILE A 223 12.72 0.22 -8.21
N CYS A 224 13.96 -0.26 -8.08
CA CYS A 224 14.45 -1.43 -8.81
C CYS A 224 15.44 -2.20 -7.93
N PHE A 225 15.07 -3.41 -7.53
CA PHE A 225 15.94 -4.32 -6.79
C PHE A 225 15.84 -5.75 -7.35
N PRO A 226 16.93 -6.53 -7.29
CA PRO A 226 16.86 -7.96 -7.53
C PRO A 226 16.15 -8.65 -6.37
N ALA A 227 15.42 -9.72 -6.66
CA ALA A 227 14.92 -10.60 -5.62
C ALA A 227 16.08 -11.36 -4.96
N THR A 228 15.98 -11.56 -3.66
CA THR A 228 16.94 -12.34 -2.86
C THR A 228 16.28 -13.63 -2.35
N GLU A 229 17.06 -14.51 -1.72
CA GLU A 229 16.58 -15.76 -1.12
C GLU A 229 15.81 -15.54 0.21
N GLY A 230 15.95 -14.38 0.87
CA GLY A 230 15.37 -14.19 2.21
C GLY A 230 15.72 -12.90 2.95
N GLU A 231 16.64 -12.10 2.40
CA GLU A 231 17.05 -10.82 2.99
C GLU A 231 16.38 -9.64 2.28
N SER A 232 16.42 -8.47 2.91
CA SER A 232 15.98 -7.24 2.27
C SER A 232 16.89 -6.86 1.10
N ALA A 233 16.48 -5.86 0.33
CA ALA A 233 17.32 -5.22 -0.68
C ALA A 233 18.67 -4.71 -0.13
N HIS A 234 18.75 -4.47 1.18
CA HIS A 234 19.93 -3.98 1.88
C HIS A 234 20.61 -5.04 2.77
N GLY A 235 20.23 -6.32 2.66
CA GLY A 235 20.87 -7.42 3.40
C GLY A 235 20.39 -7.58 4.84
N GLN A 236 19.18 -7.11 5.17
CA GLN A 236 18.60 -7.31 6.50
C GLN A 236 17.77 -8.60 6.54
N THR A 237 18.01 -9.41 7.58
CA THR A 237 17.12 -10.53 7.92
C THR A 237 15.80 -10.00 8.44
N TYR A 238 14.69 -10.47 7.88
CA TYR A 238 13.39 -10.13 8.42
C TYR A 238 13.14 -10.82 9.75
N SER A 239 12.74 -10.04 10.75
CA SER A 239 12.12 -10.54 11.97
C SER A 239 10.71 -9.99 12.02
N PRO A 240 9.65 -10.83 11.94
CA PRO A 240 8.29 -10.33 12.08
C PRO A 240 8.11 -9.67 13.46
N ARG A 241 7.05 -8.89 13.61
CA ARG A 241 6.56 -8.47 14.93
C ARG A 241 5.93 -9.67 15.64
N ALA A 242 6.04 -9.71 16.96
CA ALA A 242 5.43 -10.80 17.73
C ALA A 242 3.94 -10.47 17.86
N GLN A 243 3.08 -11.33 17.35
CA GLN A 243 1.64 -11.11 17.30
C GLN A 243 0.90 -12.31 17.90
N ILE A 244 -0.25 -12.04 18.51
CA ILE A 244 -1.25 -13.03 18.89
C ILE A 244 -2.58 -12.55 18.33
N LYS A 245 -3.17 -13.36 17.46
CA LYS A 245 -4.44 -13.06 16.78
C LYS A 245 -5.60 -13.79 17.42
N SER A 246 -6.81 -13.34 17.11
CA SER A 246 -8.03 -13.85 17.75
C SER A 246 -8.25 -15.36 17.51
N ASP A 247 -7.86 -15.87 16.35
CA ASP A 247 -7.96 -17.30 15.98
C ASP A 247 -6.89 -18.17 16.64
N GLU A 248 -5.84 -17.56 17.20
CA GLU A 248 -4.77 -18.21 17.95
C GLU A 248 -5.06 -18.25 19.46
N VAL A 249 -6.23 -17.78 19.90
CA VAL A 249 -6.67 -17.82 21.29
C VAL A 249 -7.78 -18.86 21.46
N THR A 250 -7.45 -19.96 22.13
CA THR A 250 -8.32 -21.13 22.30
C THR A 250 -9.42 -20.97 23.38
N GLY A 251 -9.59 -19.76 23.91
CA GLY A 251 -10.46 -19.46 25.06
C GLY A 251 -9.69 -19.36 26.37
N GLY A 252 -10.36 -18.87 27.42
CA GLY A 252 -9.75 -18.66 28.73
C GLY A 252 -9.83 -19.89 29.65
N ASP A 253 -9.41 -19.72 30.90
CA ASP A 253 -9.66 -20.73 31.92
C ASP A 253 -11.18 -20.96 32.17
N SER A 254 -11.55 -21.87 33.06
CA SER A 254 -12.98 -22.13 33.37
C SER A 254 -13.79 -20.91 33.85
N SER A 255 -13.12 -19.79 34.13
CA SER A 255 -13.68 -18.52 34.58
C SER A 255 -13.54 -17.38 33.56
N SER A 256 -12.99 -17.65 32.38
CA SER A 256 -12.60 -16.64 31.40
C SER A 256 -13.04 -17.02 29.98
N GLU A 257 -13.60 -16.06 29.26
CA GLU A 257 -14.01 -16.16 27.86
C GLU A 257 -13.18 -15.15 27.05
N ALA A 258 -12.48 -15.63 26.02
CA ALA A 258 -11.88 -14.77 25.01
C ALA A 258 -12.93 -14.46 23.95
N ILE A 259 -13.20 -13.18 23.67
CA ILE A 259 -14.13 -12.75 22.63
C ILE A 259 -13.34 -12.35 21.37
N SER A 260 -12.32 -11.52 21.54
CA SER A 260 -11.33 -11.18 20.51
C SER A 260 -9.98 -10.89 21.16
N CYS A 261 -8.89 -11.10 20.42
CA CYS A 261 -7.55 -10.83 20.91
C CYS A 261 -6.64 -10.46 19.75
N GLU A 262 -6.35 -9.17 19.62
CA GLU A 262 -5.25 -8.68 18.82
C GLU A 262 -4.20 -8.12 19.79
N PHE A 263 -3.07 -8.79 19.92
CA PHE A 263 -1.94 -8.32 20.72
C PHE A 263 -0.67 -8.36 19.89
N GLU A 264 0.05 -7.26 19.89
CA GLU A 264 1.29 -7.12 19.15
C GLU A 264 2.39 -6.48 20.00
N LEU A 265 3.60 -7.00 19.84
CA LEU A 265 4.83 -6.44 20.40
C LEU A 265 5.79 -6.09 19.25
N ALA A 266 6.11 -4.80 19.15
CA ALA A 266 7.00 -4.29 18.12
C ALA A 266 8.42 -4.82 18.32
N SER A 267 9.03 -5.29 17.22
CA SER A 267 10.40 -5.83 17.25
C SER A 267 11.42 -4.76 17.68
N GLY A 268 12.31 -5.10 18.62
CA GLY A 268 13.38 -4.20 19.08
C GLY A 268 12.94 -2.98 19.92
N SER A 269 11.65 -2.67 19.98
CA SER A 269 11.10 -1.60 20.83
C SER A 269 10.34 -2.18 22.02
N LYS A 270 10.09 -1.34 23.03
CA LYS A 270 9.29 -1.70 24.21
C LYS A 270 7.86 -1.18 24.04
N ILE A 271 7.28 -1.34 22.87
CA ILE A 271 5.93 -0.86 22.57
C ILE A 271 5.04 -2.05 22.22
N SER A 272 3.94 -2.18 22.95
CA SER A 272 2.88 -3.13 22.66
C SER A 272 1.63 -2.40 22.19
N VAL A 273 0.90 -3.03 21.27
CA VAL A 273 -0.38 -2.54 20.76
C VAL A 273 -1.38 -3.64 20.99
N ASN A 274 -2.59 -3.28 21.41
CA ASN A 274 -3.60 -4.29 21.60
C ASN A 274 -5.01 -3.78 21.38
N GLU A 275 -5.88 -4.72 21.05
CA GLU A 275 -7.32 -4.66 21.21
C GLU A 275 -7.77 -6.06 21.64
N ILE A 276 -8.09 -6.22 22.93
CA ILE A 276 -8.45 -7.52 23.50
C ILE A 276 -9.77 -7.38 24.23
N GLU A 277 -10.79 -8.07 23.73
CA GLU A 277 -12.11 -8.18 24.33
C GLU A 277 -12.26 -9.53 25.04
N ALA A 278 -12.65 -9.47 26.31
CA ALA A 278 -12.80 -10.66 27.12
C ALA A 278 -13.97 -10.52 28.10
N ARG A 279 -14.44 -11.67 28.56
CA ARG A 279 -15.45 -11.74 29.61
C ARG A 279 -15.00 -12.66 30.74
N ARG A 280 -15.17 -12.20 31.98
CA ARG A 280 -15.12 -13.04 33.16
C ARG A 280 -16.46 -13.75 33.32
N THR A 281 -16.46 -15.08 33.34
CA THR A 281 -17.69 -15.88 33.46
C THR A 281 -17.97 -16.30 34.91
N SER A 282 -16.95 -16.41 35.75
CA SER A 282 -17.07 -16.73 37.17
C SER A 282 -15.81 -16.37 37.97
N GLY A 283 -15.82 -16.51 39.30
CA GLY A 283 -14.65 -16.32 40.15
C GLY A 283 -14.57 -14.97 40.88
N TYR A 284 -13.60 -14.85 41.79
CA TYR A 284 -13.42 -13.68 42.67
C TYR A 284 -12.32 -12.71 42.21
N SER A 285 -11.52 -13.07 41.20
CA SER A 285 -10.48 -12.19 40.65
C SER A 285 -11.08 -11.11 39.76
N ALA A 286 -10.52 -9.90 39.85
CA ALA A 286 -10.78 -8.81 38.90
C ALA A 286 -9.88 -8.99 37.69
N GLY A 287 -10.14 -9.98 36.84
CA GLY A 287 -9.34 -10.26 35.66
C GLY A 287 -9.72 -11.55 34.95
N VAL A 288 -9.04 -11.80 33.83
CA VAL A 288 -9.18 -13.01 33.01
C VAL A 288 -7.82 -13.60 32.64
N TYR A 289 -7.82 -14.89 32.33
CA TYR A 289 -6.70 -15.59 31.73
C TYR A 289 -7.14 -16.15 30.39
N LEU A 290 -6.45 -15.76 29.32
CA LEU A 290 -6.67 -16.26 27.98
C LEU A 290 -5.53 -17.21 27.60
N LYS A 291 -5.86 -18.33 26.97
CA LYS A 291 -4.86 -19.31 26.53
C LYS A 291 -4.59 -19.16 25.03
N ALA A 292 -3.35 -18.83 24.71
CA ALA A 292 -2.87 -18.86 23.33
C ALA A 292 -2.58 -20.32 22.91
N ASP A 293 -2.79 -20.61 21.64
CA ASP A 293 -2.48 -21.89 21.02
C ASP A 293 -0.96 -22.18 21.07
N ASP A 294 -0.60 -23.46 20.96
CA ASP A 294 0.80 -23.88 20.96
C ASP A 294 1.56 -23.43 19.69
N SER A 295 0.84 -23.01 18.62
CA SER A 295 1.41 -22.37 17.43
C SER A 295 2.00 -20.98 17.68
N VAL A 296 1.60 -20.30 18.77
CA VAL A 296 2.14 -18.98 19.13
C VAL A 296 3.53 -19.14 19.76
N ASP A 297 4.56 -18.60 19.11
CA ASP A 297 5.92 -18.57 19.67
C ASP A 297 6.04 -17.53 20.79
N MET A 298 5.69 -17.93 22.01
CA MET A 298 5.71 -17.08 23.20
C MET A 298 7.09 -16.52 23.55
N ASN A 299 8.17 -17.13 23.07
CA ASN A 299 9.53 -16.64 23.35
C ASN A 299 9.76 -15.24 22.74
N ARG A 300 9.06 -14.92 21.65
CA ARG A 300 9.14 -13.63 20.97
C ARG A 300 8.59 -12.48 21.81
N PHE A 301 7.77 -12.77 22.82
CA PHE A 301 7.24 -11.79 23.76
C PHE A 301 8.12 -11.58 25.00
N SER A 302 9.09 -12.45 25.26
CA SER A 302 10.04 -12.32 26.38
C SER A 302 9.39 -12.03 27.75
N SER A 303 8.22 -12.62 28.03
CA SER A 303 7.41 -12.33 29.22
C SER A 303 7.13 -10.83 29.41
N THR A 304 6.28 -10.27 28.54
CA THR A 304 5.99 -8.84 28.50
C THR A 304 4.83 -8.46 29.41
N ARG A 305 4.95 -7.32 30.09
CA ARG A 305 3.88 -6.67 30.87
C ARG A 305 3.59 -5.26 30.36
N SER A 306 2.34 -4.88 30.20
CA SER A 306 1.92 -3.51 29.94
C SER A 306 0.75 -3.09 30.84
N TYR A 307 0.63 -1.80 31.13
CA TYR A 307 -0.52 -1.22 31.83
C TYR A 307 -1.42 -0.52 30.83
N GLN A 308 -2.62 -1.04 30.66
CA GLN A 308 -3.51 -0.74 29.56
C GLN A 308 -4.80 -0.09 30.06
N TRP A 309 -5.31 0.90 29.33
CA TRP A 309 -6.68 1.35 29.52
C TRP A 309 -7.65 0.28 29.06
N ALA A 310 -8.77 0.21 29.77
CA ALA A 310 -9.89 -0.66 29.44
C ALA A 310 -11.20 0.11 29.51
N ARG A 311 -12.17 -0.34 28.71
CA ARG A 311 -13.58 0.05 28.82
C ARG A 311 -14.42 -1.19 29.03
N GLY A 312 -15.42 -1.13 29.89
CA GLY A 312 -16.40 -2.20 30.04
C GLY A 312 -17.66 -1.95 29.20
N PHE A 313 -18.39 -3.04 28.93
CA PHE A 313 -19.58 -3.05 28.04
C PHE A 313 -20.89 -3.31 28.78
N GLU A 314 -20.85 -3.47 30.09
CA GLU A 314 -22.05 -3.75 30.89
C GLU A 314 -22.70 -2.42 31.30
N ASP A 315 -24.03 -2.37 31.29
CA ASP A 315 -24.87 -1.19 31.58
C ASP A 315 -24.95 -0.13 30.44
N THR A 316 -25.85 0.85 30.64
CA THR A 316 -26.00 2.02 29.75
C THR A 316 -24.84 3.02 29.86
N ASP A 317 -23.94 2.84 30.81
CA ASP A 317 -22.81 3.73 31.11
C ASP A 317 -21.47 3.03 30.88
N VAL A 318 -20.61 3.63 30.04
CA VAL A 318 -19.25 3.14 29.79
C VAL A 318 -18.39 3.38 31.03
N LYS A 319 -17.86 2.30 31.61
CA LYS A 319 -16.91 2.36 32.74
C LYS A 319 -15.49 2.17 32.24
N PHE A 320 -14.56 2.98 32.76
CA PHE A 320 -13.15 2.91 32.42
C PHE A 320 -12.33 2.31 33.55
N GLY A 321 -11.29 1.57 33.19
CA GLY A 321 -10.36 0.94 34.12
C GLY A 321 -8.94 0.89 33.57
N VAL A 322 -8.01 0.51 34.45
CA VAL A 322 -6.62 0.23 34.10
C VAL A 322 -6.36 -1.24 34.40
N PHE A 323 -5.85 -1.97 33.42
CA PHE A 323 -5.51 -3.37 33.49
C PHE A 323 -4.01 -3.57 33.33
N CYS A 324 -3.46 -4.56 34.02
CA CYS A 324 -2.14 -5.08 33.77
C CYS A 324 -2.31 -6.26 32.80
N CYS A 325 -1.78 -6.12 31.59
CA CYS A 325 -1.70 -7.19 30.61
C CYS A 325 -0.33 -7.84 30.68
N GLU A 326 -0.30 -9.15 30.89
CA GLU A 326 0.92 -9.94 30.96
C GLU A 326 0.85 -11.06 29.92
N VAL A 327 1.85 -11.13 29.03
CA VAL A 327 1.97 -12.12 27.96
C VAL A 327 3.21 -12.94 28.24
N TYR A 328 3.04 -14.18 28.70
CA TYR A 328 4.14 -15.02 29.17
C TYR A 328 3.83 -16.52 29.05
N PRO A 329 4.85 -17.37 28.89
CA PRO A 329 4.69 -18.80 29.08
C PRO A 329 4.49 -19.09 30.58
N SER A 330 3.39 -19.73 30.94
CA SER A 330 3.10 -20.17 32.31
C SER A 330 3.25 -21.69 32.45
N SER A 331 3.24 -22.20 33.68
CA SER A 331 3.17 -23.65 33.95
C SER A 331 1.90 -24.32 33.41
N TRP A 332 0.90 -23.52 33.03
CA TRP A 332 -0.39 -23.95 32.51
C TRP A 332 -0.53 -23.73 30.99
N GLY A 333 0.56 -23.30 30.35
CA GLY A 333 0.66 -23.07 28.91
C GLY A 333 0.92 -21.61 28.53
N ASN A 334 0.76 -21.30 27.25
CA ASN A 334 0.91 -19.95 26.71
C ASN A 334 -0.25 -19.07 27.18
N THR A 335 0.03 -18.01 27.94
CA THR A 335 -1.01 -17.25 28.66
C THR A 335 -0.93 -15.75 28.40
N ILE A 336 -2.10 -15.16 28.20
CA ILE A 336 -2.35 -13.71 28.27
C ILE A 336 -3.21 -13.47 29.51
N GLN A 337 -2.69 -12.73 30.48
CA GLN A 337 -3.42 -12.39 31.69
C GLN A 337 -3.81 -10.91 31.66
N LEU A 338 -5.09 -10.62 31.87
CA LEU A 338 -5.59 -9.25 32.05
C LEU A 338 -6.08 -9.10 33.49
N ALA A 339 -5.33 -8.35 34.31
CA ALA A 339 -5.65 -8.13 35.72
C ALA A 339 -6.01 -6.66 35.98
N GLY A 340 -7.23 -6.39 36.45
CA GLY A 340 -7.68 -5.06 36.86
C GLY A 340 -6.81 -4.51 37.99
N ARG A 341 -6.29 -3.28 37.80
CA ARG A 341 -5.43 -2.56 38.75
C ARG A 341 -6.04 -1.27 39.26
N GLY A 342 -7.04 -0.73 38.57
CA GLY A 342 -7.74 0.47 38.99
C GLY A 342 -8.98 0.77 38.15
N GLY A 343 -9.83 1.64 38.67
CA GLY A 343 -11.12 1.98 38.07
C GLY A 343 -12.23 0.99 38.43
N LEU A 344 -13.33 1.05 37.69
CA LEU A 344 -14.49 0.18 37.90
C LEU A 344 -14.35 -1.06 37.03
N PHE A 345 -14.23 -2.22 37.67
CA PHE A 345 -14.17 -3.51 36.98
C PHE A 345 -15.57 -3.92 36.50
N GLN A 346 -15.64 -4.43 35.27
CA GLN A 346 -16.84 -5.05 34.69
C GLN A 346 -16.46 -6.42 34.14
N ASP A 347 -17.42 -7.35 34.13
CA ASP A 347 -17.14 -8.73 33.76
C ASP A 347 -16.88 -8.84 32.26
N HIS A 348 -17.61 -8.08 31.43
CA HIS A 348 -17.33 -7.91 30.00
C HIS A 348 -16.61 -6.59 29.72
N PHE A 349 -15.38 -6.66 29.17
CA PHE A 349 -14.54 -5.49 28.91
C PHE A 349 -13.61 -5.66 27.71
N MET A 350 -13.03 -4.55 27.27
CA MET A 350 -11.99 -4.50 26.25
C MET A 350 -10.82 -3.62 26.71
N THR A 351 -9.61 -4.13 26.55
CA THR A 351 -8.37 -3.35 26.64
C THR A 351 -7.96 -2.92 25.24
N PHE A 352 -7.46 -1.69 25.08
CA PHE A 352 -7.15 -1.15 23.75
C PHE A 352 -6.07 -0.08 23.78
N GLY A 353 -5.29 0.05 22.72
CA GLY A 353 -4.38 1.18 22.50
C GLY A 353 -2.91 0.77 22.37
N THR A 354 -2.02 1.73 22.62
CA THR A 354 -0.56 1.56 22.48
C THR A 354 0.13 1.88 23.79
N TYR A 355 0.95 0.96 24.27
CA TYR A 355 1.51 0.98 25.61
C TYR A 355 2.99 0.65 25.63
N MET A 356 3.68 1.19 26.63
CA MET A 356 5.02 0.75 26.93
C MET A 356 4.98 -0.66 27.55
N ALA A 357 5.66 -1.59 26.91
CA ALA A 357 5.95 -2.92 27.42
C ALA A 357 7.13 -2.89 28.39
N THR A 358 6.98 -3.57 29.50
CA THR A 358 7.98 -3.78 30.54
C THR A 358 8.26 -5.28 30.67
N ARG A 359 9.41 -5.62 31.24
CA ARG A 359 9.82 -6.99 31.55
C ARG A 359 9.85 -7.18 33.06
#